data_AF-A0A0S8ECQ4-F1
#
_entry.id   AF-A0A0S8ECQ4-F1
#
_cell.length_a   1.000
_cell.length_b   1.000
_cell.length_c   1.000
_cell.angle_alpha   90.00
_cell.angle_beta   90.00
_cell.angle_gamma   90.00
#
_symmetry.space_group_name_H-M   'P 1'
#
loop_
_entity.id
_entity.type
_entity.pdbx_description
1 polymer ?
#
loop_
_entity_poly.entity_id
_entity_poly.type
_entity_poly.pdbx_seq_one_letter_code
_entity_poly.pdbx_strand_id
1 'polypeptide(L)'
;MTALERIYRRKLHREFISPELARYLTSLSHEINRQIGILVSRSGNITHVIVGDARGIFIPALEDYPLGRKALRGLRLVHTHLQEEPLTQDDLTDLALLRFDLIAAMGVRHGLPGNISVAHLTPAGNEPFEILRNENFHNFEFDFLPFIESLEEEMERIRHFNPDDRRERAILVSVSKQPKYEQQDSVAELDELARSSDLLVLDTVIQRPKEINPRYLMGEGKIKDLIINALSKGATILVFDQELSPSQIKAISELTELKVIDRSQLILDIFARRAHSRDGKVQVELAQLKYRLPRLTGKGTAMSRLMGGIGGRGPGEMKLEIDRRRVRERISLLERELRSLGEARKQRKQKRIETGIPIVSIIGYTNAGKSTLLNSLTKSYVFVEDKLFATLDTA
;
A
#
# COMPACT_ATOMS: atom_id res chain seq x y z
N MET A 1 25.10 -3.30 -25.00
CA MET A 1 25.12 -3.11 -23.52
C MET A 1 25.98 -1.91 -23.09
N THR A 2 27.21 -1.78 -23.60
CA THR A 2 28.13 -0.67 -23.27
C THR A 2 27.58 0.75 -23.51
N ALA A 3 26.65 0.95 -24.44
CA ALA A 3 26.01 2.25 -24.67
C ALA A 3 25.03 2.65 -23.55
N LEU A 4 24.19 1.72 -23.08
CA LEU A 4 23.23 1.99 -21.99
C LEU A 4 23.94 2.22 -20.65
N GLU A 5 25.04 1.51 -20.40
CA GLU A 5 25.87 1.70 -19.19
C GLU A 5 26.48 3.10 -19.10
N ARG A 6 26.75 3.76 -20.23
CA ARG A 6 27.26 5.13 -20.26
C ARG A 6 26.24 6.14 -19.74
N ILE A 7 24.94 5.81 -19.78
CA ILE A 7 23.88 6.68 -19.26
C ILE A 7 24.01 6.82 -17.75
N TYR A 8 24.24 5.73 -17.01
CA TYR A 8 24.40 5.76 -15.55
C TYR A 8 25.57 6.61 -15.05
N ARG A 9 26.58 6.86 -15.89
CA ARG A 9 27.75 7.68 -15.54
C ARG A 9 27.48 9.18 -15.64
N ARG A 10 26.36 9.58 -16.22
CA ARG A 10 25.97 10.99 -16.35
C ARG A 10 25.27 11.45 -15.08
N LYS A 11 25.54 12.69 -14.69
CA LYS A 11 24.89 13.36 -13.57
C LYS A 11 24.26 14.64 -14.09
N LEU A 12 22.99 14.82 -13.78
CA LEU A 12 22.28 16.06 -14.02
C LEU A 12 22.54 17.00 -12.83
N HIS A 13 22.59 18.30 -13.08
CA HIS A 13 22.73 19.28 -12.01
C HIS A 13 21.36 19.84 -11.63
N ARG A 14 21.08 21.08 -12.02
CA ARG A 14 19.81 21.77 -11.75
C ARG A 14 18.80 21.61 -12.87
N GLU A 15 19.26 21.22 -14.05
CA GLU A 15 18.43 21.06 -15.24
C GLU A 15 17.54 19.82 -15.15
N PHE A 16 16.37 19.92 -15.78
CA PHE A 16 15.44 18.81 -15.90
C PHE A 16 16.07 17.61 -16.65
N ILE A 17 16.63 17.89 -17.83
CA ILE A 17 17.46 16.98 -18.62
C ILE A 17 18.44 17.81 -19.47
N SER A 18 19.68 17.36 -19.58
CA SER A 18 20.67 18.06 -20.41
C SER A 18 20.44 17.82 -21.91
N PRO A 19 20.71 18.79 -22.80
CA PRO A 19 20.56 18.60 -24.24
C PRO A 19 21.41 17.44 -24.79
N GLU A 20 22.59 17.21 -24.20
CA GLU A 20 23.45 16.08 -24.55
C GLU A 20 22.87 14.74 -24.15
N LEU A 21 22.18 14.66 -23.00
CA LEU A 21 21.53 13.45 -22.54
C LEU A 21 20.27 13.18 -23.36
N ALA A 22 19.46 14.21 -23.65
CA ALA A 22 18.29 14.08 -24.50
C ALA A 22 18.65 13.54 -25.89
N ARG A 23 19.66 14.14 -26.56
CA ARG A 23 20.15 13.65 -27.85
C ARG A 23 20.65 12.20 -27.77
N TYR A 24 21.31 11.84 -26.69
CA TYR A 24 21.82 10.49 -26.51
C TYR A 24 20.69 9.46 -26.35
N LEU A 25 19.66 9.78 -25.55
CA LEU A 25 18.50 8.92 -25.37
C LEU A 25 17.70 8.76 -26.67
N THR A 26 17.45 9.83 -27.40
CA THR A 26 16.65 9.80 -28.65
C THR A 26 17.40 9.07 -29.76
N SER A 27 18.72 9.26 -29.85
CA SER A 27 19.56 8.55 -30.83
C SER A 27 19.57 7.06 -30.57
N LEU A 28 19.79 6.65 -29.30
CA LEU A 28 19.76 5.24 -28.94
C LEU A 28 18.38 4.63 -29.13
N SER A 29 17.32 5.35 -28.74
CA SER A 29 15.93 4.91 -28.90
C SER A 29 15.57 4.66 -30.36
N HIS A 30 16.03 5.54 -31.26
CA HIS A 30 15.89 5.39 -32.71
C HIS A 30 16.67 4.18 -33.25
N GLU A 31 17.92 4.01 -32.84
CA GLU A 31 18.79 2.90 -33.29
C GLU A 31 18.22 1.53 -32.91
N ILE A 32 17.73 1.40 -31.67
CA ILE A 32 17.19 0.12 -31.17
C ILE A 32 15.69 -0.05 -31.47
N ASN A 33 15.03 0.97 -32.01
CA ASN A 33 13.59 1.04 -32.25
C ASN A 33 12.73 0.66 -31.01
N ARG A 34 13.12 1.18 -29.84
CA ARG A 34 12.43 0.97 -28.55
C ARG A 34 12.45 2.25 -27.74
N GLN A 35 11.44 2.45 -26.91
CA GLN A 35 11.44 3.55 -25.94
C GLN A 35 12.55 3.35 -24.90
N ILE A 36 13.22 4.44 -24.52
CA ILE A 36 14.23 4.45 -23.46
C ILE A 36 13.78 5.45 -22.39
N GLY A 37 13.69 4.98 -21.15
CA GLY A 37 13.40 5.78 -19.97
C GLY A 37 14.59 5.90 -19.04
N ILE A 38 14.66 6.99 -18.29
CA ILE A 38 15.58 7.17 -17.17
C ILE A 38 14.81 7.65 -15.94
N LEU A 39 15.16 7.11 -14.78
CA LEU A 39 14.70 7.64 -13.50
C LEU A 39 15.81 8.45 -12.87
N VAL A 40 15.52 9.71 -12.57
CA VAL A 40 16.49 10.65 -12.02
C VAL A 40 16.04 11.12 -10.64
N SER A 41 16.92 11.02 -9.66
CA SER A 41 16.70 11.59 -8.32
C SER A 41 16.76 13.12 -8.31
N ARG A 42 16.24 13.75 -7.26
CA ARG A 42 16.39 15.21 -7.05
C ARG A 42 17.85 15.69 -7.00
N SER A 43 18.77 14.82 -6.56
CA SER A 43 20.22 15.09 -6.59
C SER A 43 20.86 15.06 -7.99
N GLY A 44 20.07 14.70 -9.01
CA GLY A 44 20.47 14.61 -10.40
C GLY A 44 21.18 13.31 -10.80
N ASN A 45 21.29 12.35 -9.87
CA ASN A 45 21.81 11.02 -10.19
C ASN A 45 20.76 10.21 -10.98
N ILE A 46 21.20 9.57 -12.06
CA ILE A 46 20.40 8.61 -12.82
C ILE A 46 20.43 7.27 -12.07
N THR A 47 19.27 6.86 -11.59
CA THR A 47 19.09 5.70 -10.71
C THR A 47 18.78 4.44 -11.51
N HIS A 48 18.03 4.58 -12.60
CA HIS A 48 17.63 3.49 -13.48
C HIS A 48 17.63 3.96 -14.92
N VAL A 49 17.99 3.03 -15.81
CA VAL A 49 17.83 3.12 -17.25
C VAL A 49 16.92 1.99 -17.67
N ILE A 50 15.79 2.33 -18.27
CA ILE A 50 14.68 1.44 -18.60
C ILE A 50 14.62 1.33 -20.12
N VAL A 51 14.51 0.11 -20.65
CA VAL A 51 14.29 -0.11 -22.08
C VAL A 51 12.91 -0.73 -22.25
N GLY A 52 11.99 0.07 -22.76
CA GLY A 52 10.61 -0.31 -23.05
C GLY A 52 10.46 -1.07 -24.35
N ASP A 53 9.25 -1.23 -24.85
CA ASP A 53 8.99 -1.68 -26.21
C ASP A 53 8.68 -0.49 -27.12
N ALA A 54 7.96 -0.70 -28.24
CA ALA A 54 7.57 0.38 -29.13
C ALA A 54 6.35 1.20 -28.60
N ARG A 55 5.62 0.67 -27.61
CA ARG A 55 4.35 1.21 -27.10
C ARG A 55 4.45 1.76 -25.69
N GLY A 56 5.45 1.38 -24.91
CA GLY A 56 5.63 1.89 -23.55
C GLY A 56 6.86 1.35 -22.85
N ILE A 57 7.07 1.81 -21.61
CA ILE A 57 8.15 1.36 -20.72
C ILE A 57 7.59 0.57 -19.54
N PHE A 58 8.37 -0.41 -19.05
CA PHE A 58 8.03 -1.15 -17.83
C PHE A 58 8.90 -0.66 -16.68
N ILE A 59 8.28 -0.02 -15.69
CA ILE A 59 8.99 0.56 -14.57
C ILE A 59 9.39 -0.55 -13.58
N PRO A 60 10.69 -0.66 -13.23
CA PRO A 60 11.15 -1.66 -12.26
C PRO A 60 10.65 -1.34 -10.85
N ALA A 61 10.75 -2.31 -9.94
CA ALA A 61 10.48 -2.07 -8.53
C ALA A 61 11.45 -1.03 -7.96
N LEU A 62 10.92 -0.06 -7.21
CA LEU A 62 11.67 1.09 -6.70
C LEU A 62 12.04 0.91 -5.22
N GLU A 63 12.64 -0.23 -4.87
CA GLU A 63 12.92 -0.62 -3.48
C GLU A 63 13.83 0.36 -2.73
N ASP A 64 14.78 0.99 -3.45
CA ASP A 64 15.71 2.00 -2.91
C ASP A 64 15.06 3.38 -2.73
N TYR A 65 13.86 3.58 -3.28
CA TYR A 65 13.11 4.84 -3.25
C TYR A 65 11.67 4.60 -2.78
N PRO A 66 11.45 4.07 -1.57
CA PRO A 66 10.10 3.81 -1.07
C PRO A 66 9.36 5.13 -0.86
N LEU A 67 8.07 5.17 -1.21
CA LEU A 67 7.27 6.38 -1.05
C LEU A 67 7.10 6.76 0.44
N GLY A 68 6.83 5.75 1.28
CA GLY A 68 6.66 5.93 2.71
C GLY A 68 5.54 6.93 3.04
N ARG A 69 5.88 8.03 3.73
CA ARG A 69 4.93 9.08 4.14
C ARG A 69 4.99 10.35 3.30
N LYS A 70 5.92 10.44 2.35
CA LYS A 70 6.19 11.64 1.55
C LYS A 70 5.05 11.92 0.58
N ALA A 71 4.88 13.18 0.19
CA ALA A 71 3.97 13.52 -0.90
C ALA A 71 4.48 13.01 -2.26
N LEU A 72 5.76 13.20 -2.55
CA LEU A 72 6.37 12.77 -3.80
C LEU A 72 7.55 11.83 -3.52
N ARG A 73 7.86 10.97 -4.49
CA ARG A 73 8.90 9.94 -4.35
C ARG A 73 10.31 10.51 -4.36
N GLY A 74 10.52 11.70 -4.93
CA GLY A 74 11.85 12.25 -5.14
C GLY A 74 12.54 11.74 -6.42
N LEU A 75 11.74 11.16 -7.34
CA LEU A 75 12.18 10.65 -8.63
C LEU A 75 11.37 11.31 -9.74
N ARG A 76 12.04 11.73 -10.80
CA ARG A 76 11.42 12.10 -12.07
C ARG A 76 11.71 11.03 -13.12
N LEU A 77 10.75 10.79 -13.99
CA LEU A 77 10.89 9.90 -15.15
C LEU A 77 11.00 10.74 -16.42
N VAL A 78 12.03 10.48 -17.21
CA VAL A 78 12.16 11.04 -18.56
C VAL A 78 12.28 9.88 -19.54
N HIS A 79 11.42 9.81 -20.53
CA HIS A 79 11.42 8.74 -21.51
C HIS A 79 11.20 9.23 -22.93
N THR A 80 11.51 8.39 -23.91
CA THR A 80 11.36 8.71 -25.33
C THR A 80 10.11 8.09 -25.93
N HIS A 81 9.45 8.82 -26.83
CA HIS A 81 8.33 8.37 -27.64
C HIS A 81 8.73 8.32 -29.11
N LEU A 82 8.65 7.14 -29.73
CA LEU A 82 9.12 6.92 -31.10
C LEU A 82 8.27 7.64 -32.15
N GLN A 83 7.00 7.92 -31.85
CA GLN A 83 6.04 8.52 -32.78
C GLN A 83 5.73 9.99 -32.46
N GLU A 84 6.49 10.61 -31.55
CA GLU A 84 6.20 11.96 -31.04
C GLU A 84 4.80 12.15 -30.46
N GLU A 85 4.21 11.06 -29.98
CA GLU A 85 2.95 11.11 -29.27
C GLU A 85 3.13 11.86 -27.94
N PRO A 86 2.10 12.59 -27.46
CA PRO A 86 2.12 13.20 -26.15
C PRO A 86 2.15 12.13 -25.04
N LEU A 87 2.17 12.56 -23.78
CA LEU A 87 2.03 11.65 -22.64
C LEU A 87 0.76 10.80 -22.78
N THR A 88 0.91 9.50 -22.61
CA THR A 88 -0.19 8.53 -22.67
C THR A 88 -0.94 8.48 -21.35
N GLN A 89 -2.13 7.87 -21.35
CA GLN A 89 -2.88 7.66 -20.11
C GLN A 89 -2.13 6.73 -19.14
N ASP A 90 -1.33 5.79 -19.65
CA ASP A 90 -0.51 4.90 -18.83
C ASP A 90 0.59 5.69 -18.12
N ASP A 91 1.25 6.63 -18.81
CA ASP A 91 2.25 7.52 -18.19
C ASP A 91 1.62 8.33 -17.05
N LEU A 92 0.46 8.94 -17.30
CA LEU A 92 -0.24 9.73 -16.28
C LEU A 92 -0.72 8.88 -15.09
N THR A 93 -1.08 7.63 -15.35
CA THR A 93 -1.43 6.66 -14.31
C THR A 93 -0.20 6.29 -13.47
N ASP A 94 0.95 6.06 -14.11
CA ASP A 94 2.21 5.77 -13.43
C ASP A 94 2.70 6.96 -12.59
N LEU A 95 2.57 8.19 -13.12
CA LEU A 95 2.85 9.43 -12.37
C LEU A 95 2.07 9.45 -11.05
N ALA A 96 0.77 9.13 -11.11
CA ALA A 96 -0.14 9.16 -9.97
C ALA A 96 0.08 8.00 -8.98
N LEU A 97 0.21 6.76 -9.47
CA LEU A 97 0.37 5.58 -8.62
C LEU A 97 1.76 5.51 -7.99
N LEU A 98 2.81 5.83 -8.75
CA LEU A 98 4.18 5.81 -8.25
C LEU A 98 4.57 7.11 -7.57
N ARG A 99 3.75 8.16 -7.68
CA ARG A 99 3.97 9.47 -7.06
C ARG A 99 5.31 10.07 -7.46
N PHE A 100 5.64 9.98 -8.75
CA PHE A 100 6.83 10.65 -9.27
C PHE A 100 6.70 12.16 -9.07
N ASP A 101 7.85 12.82 -8.92
CA ASP A 101 7.91 14.27 -8.90
C ASP A 101 7.36 14.82 -10.24
N LEU A 102 7.75 14.19 -11.36
CA LEU A 102 7.37 14.55 -12.72
C LEU A 102 7.55 13.37 -13.69
N ILE A 103 6.78 13.37 -14.77
CA ILE A 103 7.05 12.55 -15.97
C ILE A 103 7.23 13.48 -17.18
N ALA A 104 8.20 13.17 -18.04
CA ALA A 104 8.32 13.80 -19.34
C ALA A 104 8.58 12.80 -20.48
N ALA A 105 7.79 12.92 -21.53
CA ALA A 105 7.96 12.19 -22.78
C ALA A 105 8.61 13.10 -23.83
N MET A 106 9.69 12.62 -24.45
CA MET A 106 10.38 13.31 -25.55
C MET A 106 10.15 12.57 -26.86
N GLY A 107 9.58 13.25 -27.85
CA GLY A 107 9.46 12.75 -29.22
C GLY A 107 10.82 12.52 -29.87
N VAL A 108 10.90 11.50 -30.72
CA VAL A 108 12.12 11.16 -31.48
C VAL A 108 11.93 11.52 -32.96
N ARG A 109 12.68 12.50 -33.47
CA ARG A 109 12.73 12.86 -34.91
C ARG A 109 14.08 12.48 -35.49
N HIS A 110 14.14 11.43 -36.32
CA HIS A 110 15.38 11.01 -36.97
C HIS A 110 16.57 10.86 -35.99
N GLY A 111 16.32 10.32 -34.79
CA GLY A 111 17.32 10.18 -33.73
C GLY A 111 17.61 11.44 -32.90
N LEU A 112 16.97 12.57 -33.19
CA LEU A 112 17.10 13.81 -32.43
C LEU A 112 15.87 14.07 -31.54
N PRO A 113 16.01 14.87 -30.46
CA PRO A 113 14.90 15.28 -29.62
C PRO A 113 13.92 16.17 -30.40
N GLY A 114 12.67 15.78 -30.42
CA GLY A 114 11.55 16.52 -30.97
C GLY A 114 10.83 17.34 -29.90
N ASN A 115 9.51 17.20 -29.84
CA ASN A 115 8.71 17.85 -28.80
C ASN A 115 8.84 17.14 -27.45
N ILE A 116 8.78 17.89 -26.36
CA ILE A 116 8.73 17.36 -24.99
C ILE A 116 7.39 17.69 -24.35
N SER A 117 6.73 16.67 -23.80
CA SER A 117 5.51 16.77 -23.02
C SER A 117 5.80 16.47 -21.57
N VAL A 118 5.34 17.30 -20.66
CA VAL A 118 5.71 17.24 -19.23
C VAL A 118 4.46 17.29 -18.35
N ALA A 119 4.35 16.38 -17.37
CA ALA A 119 3.25 16.34 -16.42
C ALA A 119 3.71 16.15 -14.97
N HIS A 120 3.00 16.81 -14.05
CA HIS A 120 3.19 16.68 -12.60
C HIS A 120 1.86 16.42 -11.90
N LEU A 121 1.94 16.04 -10.64
CA LEU A 121 0.77 15.88 -9.79
C LEU A 121 0.23 17.23 -9.35
N THR A 122 -1.08 17.35 -9.27
CA THR A 122 -1.75 18.54 -8.76
C THR A 122 -1.87 18.47 -7.23
N PRO A 123 -1.62 19.56 -6.49
CA PRO A 123 -1.82 19.58 -5.04
C PRO A 123 -3.30 19.60 -4.67
N ALA A 124 -4.11 20.33 -5.44
CA ALA A 124 -5.55 20.45 -5.31
C ALA A 124 -6.22 20.38 -6.69
N GLY A 125 -7.39 19.76 -6.77
CA GLY A 125 -8.18 19.68 -8.01
C GLY A 125 -8.98 18.40 -8.14
N ASN A 126 -9.89 18.37 -9.12
CA ASN A 126 -10.63 17.15 -9.48
C ASN A 126 -9.74 16.17 -10.26
N GLU A 127 -8.79 16.69 -11.03
CA GLU A 127 -7.82 15.89 -11.80
C GLU A 127 -6.54 15.70 -10.98
N PRO A 128 -5.98 14.49 -10.92
CA PRO A 128 -4.81 14.18 -10.08
C PRO A 128 -3.47 14.67 -10.66
N PHE A 129 -3.47 15.17 -11.90
CA PHE A 129 -2.28 15.63 -12.60
C PHE A 129 -2.60 16.79 -13.55
N GLU A 130 -1.56 17.51 -13.96
CA GLU A 130 -1.61 18.58 -14.94
C GLU A 130 -0.48 18.40 -15.95
N ILE A 131 -0.78 18.65 -17.24
CA ILE A 131 0.21 18.65 -18.32
C ILE A 131 0.63 20.09 -18.55
N LEU A 132 1.88 20.42 -18.23
CA LEU A 132 2.38 21.79 -18.26
C LEU A 132 2.55 22.31 -19.69
N ARG A 133 3.20 21.51 -20.55
CA ARG A 133 3.73 21.98 -21.84
C ARG A 133 3.82 20.85 -22.85
N ASN A 134 3.65 21.22 -24.11
CA ASN A 134 4.03 20.43 -25.29
C ASN A 134 4.77 21.36 -26.26
N GLU A 135 6.08 21.46 -26.10
CA GLU A 135 6.92 22.43 -26.83
C GLU A 135 8.14 21.73 -27.43
N ASN A 136 8.82 22.41 -28.36
CA ASN A 136 10.07 21.90 -28.91
C ASN A 136 11.14 21.81 -27.81
N PHE A 137 11.82 20.67 -27.70
CA PHE A 137 12.84 20.44 -26.68
C PHE A 137 13.95 21.52 -26.68
N HIS A 138 14.31 22.07 -27.82
CA HIS A 138 15.36 23.10 -27.91
C HIS A 138 15.01 24.41 -27.20
N ASN A 139 13.72 24.70 -27.04
CA ASN A 139 13.24 25.90 -26.35
C ASN A 139 12.75 25.58 -24.92
N PHE A 140 12.93 24.35 -24.46
CA PHE A 140 12.42 23.90 -23.18
C PHE A 140 13.37 24.32 -22.06
N GLU A 141 12.98 25.37 -21.34
CA GLU A 141 13.63 25.81 -20.10
C GLU A 141 12.70 25.55 -18.92
N PHE A 142 13.19 24.78 -17.94
CA PHE A 142 12.41 24.39 -16.77
C PHE A 142 13.29 24.27 -15.52
N ASP A 143 13.05 25.15 -14.55
CA ASP A 143 13.69 25.13 -13.23
C ASP A 143 13.05 24.07 -12.34
N PHE A 144 13.53 22.84 -12.48
CA PHE A 144 12.95 21.66 -11.84
C PHE A 144 12.90 21.72 -10.31
N LEU A 145 14.03 22.07 -9.66
CA LEU A 145 14.12 22.00 -8.19
C LEU A 145 13.18 23.00 -7.48
N PRO A 146 13.21 24.31 -7.80
CA PRO A 146 12.31 25.27 -7.18
C PRO A 146 10.83 24.93 -7.42
N PHE A 147 10.50 24.43 -8.61
CA PHE A 147 9.13 24.02 -8.93
C PHE A 147 8.66 22.87 -8.04
N ILE A 148 9.45 21.80 -7.91
CA ILE A 148 9.08 20.63 -7.11
C ILE A 148 9.05 20.93 -5.61
N GLU A 149 9.96 21.75 -5.12
CA GLU A 149 9.95 22.19 -3.71
C GLU A 149 8.67 22.97 -3.40
N SER A 150 8.29 23.94 -4.25
CA SER A 150 7.03 24.68 -4.10
C SER A 150 5.80 23.78 -4.20
N LEU A 151 5.81 22.83 -5.14
CA LEU A 151 4.70 21.88 -5.34
C LEU A 151 4.53 20.98 -4.12
N GLU A 152 5.62 20.42 -3.59
CA GLU A 152 5.59 19.55 -2.43
C GLU A 152 5.14 20.30 -1.16
N GLU A 153 5.60 21.54 -0.96
CA GLU A 153 5.13 22.40 0.13
C GLU A 153 3.62 22.66 0.03
N GLU A 154 3.10 22.93 -1.16
CA GLU A 154 1.67 23.10 -1.37
C GLU A 154 0.87 21.82 -1.07
N MET A 155 1.37 20.67 -1.52
CA MET A 155 0.75 19.37 -1.22
C MET A 155 0.69 19.08 0.29
N GLU A 156 1.77 19.38 1.01
CA GLU A 156 1.79 19.20 2.47
C GLU A 156 0.88 20.19 3.20
N ARG A 157 0.72 21.42 2.69
CA ARG A 157 -0.24 22.40 3.26
C ARG A 157 -1.70 21.95 3.14
N ILE A 158 -2.07 21.28 2.05
CA ILE A 158 -3.45 20.85 1.78
C ILE A 158 -3.83 19.63 2.64
N ARG A 159 -2.86 18.86 3.11
CA ARG A 159 -3.09 17.69 3.95
C ARG A 159 -3.63 18.10 5.32
N HIS A 160 -4.91 17.82 5.56
CA HIS A 160 -5.63 18.16 6.80
C HIS A 160 -5.33 17.22 7.99
N PHE A 161 -4.05 16.94 8.26
CA PHE A 161 -3.64 16.19 9.45
C PHE A 161 -2.32 16.73 10.01
N ASN A 162 -2.09 16.51 11.30
CA ASN A 162 -0.86 16.96 11.95
C ASN A 162 0.35 16.19 11.38
N PRO A 163 1.38 16.87 10.83
CA PRO A 163 2.59 16.22 10.33
C PRO A 163 3.35 15.41 11.39
N ASP A 164 3.22 15.79 12.67
CA ASP A 164 3.83 15.08 13.80
C ASP A 164 3.06 13.82 14.21
N ASP A 165 1.85 13.62 13.67
CA ASP A 165 1.06 12.44 13.96
C ASP A 165 1.74 11.20 13.37
N ARG A 166 2.16 10.30 14.28
CA ARG A 166 2.88 9.09 13.90
C ARG A 166 1.98 7.90 13.58
N ARG A 167 0.66 8.02 13.69
CA ARG A 167 -0.28 6.95 13.40
C ARG A 167 -0.27 6.58 11.92
N GLU A 168 -0.71 5.35 11.62
CA GLU A 168 -1.00 5.00 10.23
C GLU A 168 -2.28 5.73 9.77
N ARG A 169 -2.25 6.24 8.55
CA ARG A 169 -3.30 7.06 7.95
C ARG A 169 -4.16 6.18 7.06
N ALA A 170 -5.40 5.95 7.43
CA ALA A 170 -6.27 4.96 6.83
C ALA A 170 -7.31 5.59 5.89
N ILE A 171 -7.55 4.91 4.78
CA ILE A 171 -8.78 5.07 3.99
C ILE A 171 -9.61 3.82 4.22
N LEU A 172 -10.83 4.01 4.68
CA LEU A 172 -11.79 2.92 4.85
C LEU A 172 -12.48 2.65 3.53
N VAL A 173 -12.63 1.38 3.15
CA VAL A 173 -13.20 0.99 1.87
C VAL A 173 -14.28 -0.05 2.09
N SER A 174 -15.50 0.24 1.65
CA SER A 174 -16.57 -0.75 1.61
C SER A 174 -17.08 -0.93 0.19
N VAL A 175 -17.05 -2.19 -0.26
CA VAL A 175 -17.47 -2.62 -1.59
C VAL A 175 -18.49 -3.74 -1.44
N SER A 176 -19.76 -3.40 -1.53
CA SER A 176 -20.85 -4.36 -1.37
C SER A 176 -22.01 -4.08 -2.30
N LYS A 177 -22.80 -5.12 -2.61
CA LYS A 177 -24.07 -4.99 -3.34
C LYS A 177 -25.22 -4.51 -2.45
N GLN A 178 -25.03 -4.53 -1.13
CA GLN A 178 -26.02 -4.13 -0.13
C GLN A 178 -26.50 -2.68 -0.34
N PRO A 179 -27.67 -2.33 0.20
CA PRO A 179 -28.12 -0.94 0.25
C PRO A 179 -27.08 -0.02 0.90
N LYS A 180 -27.12 1.27 0.53
CA LYS A 180 -26.15 2.25 1.02
C LYS A 180 -26.22 2.43 2.55
N TYR A 181 -27.40 2.35 3.15
CA TYR A 181 -27.57 2.51 4.60
C TYR A 181 -26.83 1.40 5.37
N GLU A 182 -26.96 0.12 4.96
CA GLU A 182 -26.25 -0.99 5.63
C GLU A 182 -24.73 -0.85 5.50
N GLN A 183 -24.26 -0.36 4.35
CA GLN A 183 -22.83 -0.09 4.16
C GLN A 183 -22.35 1.07 5.03
N GLN A 184 -23.18 2.10 5.21
CA GLN A 184 -22.84 3.23 6.09
C GLN A 184 -22.73 2.78 7.55
N ASP A 185 -23.65 1.93 8.02
CA ASP A 185 -23.60 1.38 9.38
C ASP A 185 -22.36 0.49 9.57
N SER A 186 -22.07 -0.39 8.60
CA SER A 186 -20.88 -1.25 8.64
C SER A 186 -19.59 -0.43 8.63
N VAL A 187 -19.53 0.66 7.86
CA VAL A 187 -18.33 1.52 7.83
C VAL A 187 -18.21 2.39 9.09
N ALA A 188 -19.32 2.80 9.70
CA ALA A 188 -19.28 3.48 11.00
C ALA A 188 -18.64 2.57 12.06
N GLU A 189 -19.03 1.29 12.10
CA GLU A 189 -18.38 0.29 12.95
C GLU A 189 -16.90 0.11 12.59
N LEU A 190 -16.55 0.07 11.30
CA LEU A 190 -15.17 -0.04 10.85
C LEU A 190 -14.31 1.16 11.27
N ASP A 191 -14.87 2.37 11.28
CA ASP A 191 -14.21 3.59 11.78
C ASP A 191 -13.91 3.46 13.27
N GLU A 192 -14.86 2.98 14.07
CA GLU A 192 -14.64 2.69 15.50
C GLU A 192 -13.54 1.63 15.72
N LEU A 193 -13.51 0.57 14.89
CA LEU A 193 -12.43 -0.43 14.92
C LEU A 193 -11.08 0.20 14.57
N ALA A 194 -11.02 1.02 13.53
CA ALA A 194 -9.80 1.67 13.08
C ALA A 194 -9.23 2.59 14.17
N ARG A 195 -10.09 3.40 14.80
CA ARG A 195 -9.73 4.24 15.95
C ARG A 195 -9.25 3.42 17.15
N SER A 196 -9.89 2.27 17.41
CA SER A 196 -9.48 1.35 18.47
C SER A 196 -8.11 0.70 18.21
N SER A 197 -7.67 0.64 16.95
CA SER A 197 -6.34 0.19 16.52
C SER A 197 -5.35 1.35 16.30
N ASP A 198 -5.65 2.54 16.82
CA ASP A 198 -4.79 3.73 16.71
C ASP A 198 -4.50 4.16 15.26
N LEU A 199 -5.47 3.99 14.37
CA LEU A 199 -5.42 4.50 13.00
C LEU A 199 -6.06 5.89 12.92
N LEU A 200 -5.46 6.77 12.12
CA LEU A 200 -6.07 8.05 11.75
C LEU A 200 -6.87 7.86 10.46
N VAL A 201 -8.19 7.85 10.55
CA VAL A 201 -9.05 7.73 9.37
C VAL A 201 -9.13 9.08 8.66
N LEU A 202 -8.67 9.10 7.40
CA LEU A 202 -8.66 10.30 6.56
C LEU A 202 -9.92 10.43 5.70
N ASP A 203 -10.45 9.31 5.24
CA ASP A 203 -11.63 9.27 4.37
C ASP A 203 -12.25 7.87 4.33
N THR A 204 -13.47 7.82 3.81
CA THR A 204 -14.27 6.63 3.62
C THR A 204 -14.79 6.54 2.18
N VAL A 205 -14.51 5.43 1.52
CA VAL A 205 -14.98 5.14 0.17
C VAL A 205 -16.01 4.02 0.21
N ILE A 206 -17.25 4.34 -0.17
CA ILE A 206 -18.34 3.37 -0.30
C ILE A 206 -18.65 3.17 -1.78
N GLN A 207 -18.47 1.95 -2.28
CA GLN A 207 -18.68 1.59 -3.67
C GLN A 207 -19.70 0.46 -3.80
N ARG A 208 -20.73 0.68 -4.62
CA ARG A 208 -21.77 -0.32 -4.91
C ARG A 208 -21.68 -0.82 -6.35
N PRO A 209 -20.90 -1.87 -6.64
CA PRO A 209 -20.79 -2.38 -8.00
C PRO A 209 -22.01 -3.24 -8.38
N LYS A 210 -22.32 -3.32 -9.68
CA LYS A 210 -23.32 -4.27 -10.20
C LYS A 210 -22.87 -5.73 -9.95
N GLU A 211 -21.59 -5.98 -10.18
CA GLU A 211 -20.92 -7.26 -9.95
C GLU A 211 -19.59 -7.05 -9.25
N ILE A 212 -19.27 -7.91 -8.29
CA ILE A 212 -18.02 -7.84 -7.53
C ILE A 212 -16.93 -8.46 -8.39
N ASN A 213 -15.88 -7.69 -8.69
CA ASN A 213 -14.75 -8.21 -9.43
C ASN A 213 -13.96 -9.20 -8.53
N PRO A 214 -13.72 -10.44 -8.96
CA PRO A 214 -13.04 -11.43 -8.10
C PRO A 214 -11.59 -11.06 -7.78
N ARG A 215 -10.94 -10.20 -8.58
CA ARG A 215 -9.55 -9.78 -8.42
C ARG A 215 -9.38 -8.52 -7.55
N TYR A 216 -10.27 -7.53 -7.66
CA TYR A 216 -10.11 -6.23 -6.98
C TYR A 216 -11.33 -5.76 -6.19
N LEU A 217 -12.39 -6.58 -6.08
CA LEU A 217 -13.74 -6.23 -5.60
C LEU A 217 -14.51 -5.23 -6.49
N MET A 218 -13.80 -4.28 -7.10
CA MET A 218 -14.29 -3.28 -8.04
C MET A 218 -13.57 -3.37 -9.39
N GLY A 219 -13.95 -2.54 -10.36
CA GLY A 219 -13.26 -2.47 -11.64
C GLY A 219 -11.82 -1.96 -11.51
N GLU A 220 -10.95 -2.33 -12.45
CA GLU A 220 -9.52 -1.97 -12.42
C GLU A 220 -9.30 -0.44 -12.40
N GLY A 221 -10.04 0.32 -13.22
CA GLY A 221 -9.98 1.78 -13.18
C GLY A 221 -10.36 2.33 -11.80
N LYS A 222 -11.40 1.78 -11.17
CA LYS A 222 -11.87 2.25 -9.86
C LYS A 222 -10.90 1.96 -8.72
N ILE A 223 -10.21 0.82 -8.74
CA ILE A 223 -9.19 0.55 -7.71
C ILE A 223 -7.96 1.46 -7.91
N LYS A 224 -7.58 1.75 -9.16
CA LYS A 224 -6.52 2.73 -9.47
C LYS A 224 -6.92 4.13 -9.00
N ASP A 225 -8.13 4.60 -9.32
CA ASP A 225 -8.68 5.88 -8.83
C ASP A 225 -8.64 5.97 -7.30
N LEU A 226 -9.08 4.89 -6.61
CA LEU A 226 -9.07 4.81 -5.15
C LEU A 226 -7.66 4.92 -4.58
N ILE A 227 -6.69 4.21 -5.17
CA ILE A 227 -5.29 4.27 -4.73
C ILE A 227 -4.71 5.67 -4.97
N ILE A 228 -4.95 6.27 -6.14
CA ILE A 228 -4.48 7.62 -6.46
C ILE A 228 -5.03 8.64 -5.45
N ASN A 229 -6.34 8.58 -5.17
CA ASN A 229 -6.98 9.43 -4.16
C ASN A 229 -6.45 9.16 -2.73
N ALA A 230 -6.18 7.90 -2.39
CA ALA A 230 -5.60 7.57 -1.10
C ALA A 230 -4.18 8.17 -0.95
N LEU A 231 -3.36 8.07 -1.99
CA LEU A 231 -2.00 8.61 -2.02
C LEU A 231 -1.97 10.15 -1.98
N SER A 232 -2.88 10.81 -2.71
CA SER A 232 -2.99 12.28 -2.69
C SER A 232 -3.32 12.79 -1.28
N LYS A 233 -4.26 12.12 -0.58
CA LYS A 233 -4.59 12.38 0.82
C LYS A 233 -3.50 11.98 1.81
N GLY A 234 -2.42 11.33 1.36
CA GLY A 234 -1.32 10.90 2.22
C GLY A 234 -1.63 9.66 3.04
N ALA A 235 -2.59 8.83 2.63
CA ALA A 235 -2.85 7.56 3.28
C ALA A 235 -1.60 6.66 3.28
N THR A 236 -1.49 5.78 4.27
CA THR A 236 -0.45 4.75 4.37
C THR A 236 -1.04 3.34 4.36
N ILE A 237 -2.35 3.23 4.63
CA ILE A 237 -3.06 1.95 4.70
C ILE A 237 -4.46 2.06 4.09
N LEU A 238 -4.86 1.03 3.36
CA LEU A 238 -6.24 0.78 2.93
C LEU A 238 -6.85 -0.29 3.83
N VAL A 239 -8.01 0.00 4.41
CA VAL A 239 -8.74 -0.92 5.27
C VAL A 239 -10.05 -1.29 4.59
N PHE A 240 -10.14 -2.53 4.12
CA PHE A 240 -11.35 -3.06 3.51
C PHE A 240 -12.31 -3.60 4.56
N ASP A 241 -13.57 -3.21 4.46
CA ASP A 241 -14.65 -3.69 5.31
C ASP A 241 -14.95 -5.18 5.08
N GLN A 242 -14.81 -5.63 3.83
CA GLN A 242 -14.99 -7.02 3.43
C GLN A 242 -13.72 -7.84 3.65
N GLU A 243 -13.88 -9.12 3.97
CA GLU A 243 -12.75 -10.05 4.02
C GLU A 243 -12.17 -10.26 2.62
N LEU A 244 -10.86 -10.04 2.50
CA LEU A 244 -10.18 -10.22 1.22
C LEU A 244 -9.63 -11.63 1.09
N SER A 245 -9.80 -12.20 -0.09
CA SER A 245 -9.15 -13.46 -0.44
C SER A 245 -7.64 -13.26 -0.64
N PRO A 246 -6.81 -14.31 -0.49
CA PRO A 246 -5.37 -14.19 -0.70
C PRO A 246 -4.98 -13.66 -2.09
N SER A 247 -5.74 -14.00 -3.13
CA SER A 247 -5.50 -13.51 -4.50
C SER A 247 -5.85 -12.02 -4.64
N GLN A 248 -6.90 -11.55 -3.96
CA GLN A 248 -7.27 -10.13 -3.94
C GLN A 248 -6.22 -9.29 -3.23
N ILE A 249 -5.79 -9.70 -2.03
CA ILE A 249 -4.72 -8.99 -1.30
C ILE A 249 -3.47 -8.90 -2.15
N LYS A 250 -3.07 -10.01 -2.79
CA LYS A 250 -1.92 -10.03 -3.69
C LYS A 250 -2.08 -9.04 -4.84
N ALA A 251 -3.21 -9.10 -5.55
CA ALA A 251 -3.45 -8.27 -6.71
C ALA A 251 -3.49 -6.78 -6.38
N ILE A 252 -4.12 -6.39 -5.26
CA ILE A 252 -4.17 -4.98 -4.82
C ILE A 252 -2.78 -4.53 -4.37
N SER A 253 -2.04 -5.37 -3.63
CA SER A 253 -0.68 -5.05 -3.17
C SER A 253 0.35 -4.95 -4.31
N GLU A 254 0.05 -5.49 -5.49
CA GLU A 254 0.88 -5.30 -6.70
C GLU A 254 0.64 -3.93 -7.37
N LEU A 255 -0.49 -3.27 -7.08
CA LEU A 255 -0.83 -1.96 -7.64
C LEU A 255 -0.34 -0.78 -6.78
N THR A 256 -0.01 -1.02 -5.51
CA THR A 256 0.31 0.06 -4.57
C THR A 256 1.29 -0.38 -3.48
N GLU A 257 2.11 0.57 -3.01
CA GLU A 257 2.94 0.42 -1.82
C GLU A 257 2.18 0.63 -0.51
N LEU A 258 0.92 1.08 -0.58
CA LEU A 258 0.05 1.19 0.58
C LEU A 258 -0.13 -0.19 1.22
N LYS A 259 -0.14 -0.22 2.55
CA LYS A 259 -0.50 -1.44 3.27
C LYS A 259 -1.98 -1.74 3.01
N VAL A 260 -2.32 -2.99 2.73
CA VAL A 260 -3.70 -3.42 2.48
C VAL A 260 -4.09 -4.42 3.56
N ILE A 261 -5.13 -4.09 4.33
CA ILE A 261 -5.71 -5.00 5.32
C ILE A 261 -7.23 -5.05 5.15
N ASP A 262 -7.84 -6.07 5.72
CA ASP A 262 -9.29 -6.19 5.84
C ASP A 262 -9.73 -6.09 7.31
N ARG A 263 -11.05 -6.09 7.51
CA ARG A 263 -11.71 -6.05 8.82
C ARG A 263 -11.19 -7.14 9.75
N SER A 264 -11.00 -8.36 9.26
CA SER A 264 -10.55 -9.49 10.08
C SER A 264 -9.10 -9.30 10.54
N GLN A 265 -8.20 -8.82 9.69
CA GLN A 265 -6.84 -8.46 10.11
C GLN A 265 -6.85 -7.29 11.11
N LEU A 266 -7.69 -6.28 10.92
CA LEU A 266 -7.83 -5.14 11.85
C LEU A 266 -8.27 -5.61 13.24
N ILE A 267 -9.30 -6.46 13.33
CA ILE A 267 -9.78 -7.03 14.59
C ILE A 267 -8.68 -7.82 15.29
N LEU A 268 -7.94 -8.66 14.55
CA LEU A 268 -6.83 -9.42 15.09
C LEU A 268 -5.70 -8.52 15.62
N ASP A 269 -5.44 -7.38 14.98
CA ASP A 269 -4.46 -6.39 15.43
C ASP A 269 -4.92 -5.67 16.71
N ILE A 270 -6.21 -5.37 16.85
CA ILE A 270 -6.80 -4.85 18.11
C ILE A 270 -6.62 -5.89 19.23
N PHE A 271 -6.98 -7.14 18.97
CA PHE A 271 -6.81 -8.22 19.94
C PHE A 271 -5.37 -8.41 20.37
N ALA A 272 -4.40 -8.29 19.44
CA ALA A 272 -2.99 -8.45 19.77
C ALA A 272 -2.50 -7.38 20.75
N ARG A 273 -3.04 -6.16 20.67
CA ARG A 273 -2.72 -5.07 21.60
C ARG A 273 -3.38 -5.23 22.97
N ARG A 274 -4.55 -5.88 23.02
CA ARG A 274 -5.36 -6.06 24.24
C ARG A 274 -5.10 -7.39 24.96
N ALA A 275 -4.41 -8.34 24.32
CA ALA A 275 -4.05 -9.62 24.91
C ALA A 275 -2.93 -9.47 25.94
N HIS A 276 -3.29 -9.45 27.23
CA HIS A 276 -2.34 -9.31 28.32
C HIS A 276 -1.99 -10.67 28.96
N SER A 277 -2.97 -11.56 29.06
CA SER A 277 -2.76 -12.88 29.64
C SER A 277 -1.94 -13.76 28.70
N ARG A 278 -1.25 -14.76 29.27
CA ARG A 278 -0.52 -15.75 28.46
C ARG A 278 -1.45 -16.50 27.49
N ASP A 279 -2.65 -16.83 27.95
CA ASP A 279 -3.63 -17.55 27.15
C ASP A 279 -4.18 -16.71 26.00
N GLY A 280 -4.56 -15.47 26.27
CA GLY A 280 -4.98 -14.51 25.26
C GLY A 280 -3.88 -14.27 24.22
N LYS A 281 -2.62 -14.08 24.66
CA LYS A 281 -1.49 -13.90 23.74
C LYS A 281 -1.29 -15.08 22.80
N VAL A 282 -1.32 -16.31 23.33
CA VAL A 282 -1.17 -17.54 22.53
C VAL A 282 -2.34 -17.69 21.54
N GLN A 283 -3.58 -17.44 21.97
CA GLN A 283 -4.75 -17.53 21.11
C GLN A 283 -4.73 -16.52 19.97
N VAL A 284 -4.39 -15.26 20.28
CA VAL A 284 -4.35 -14.19 19.27
C VAL A 284 -3.19 -14.39 18.30
N GLU A 285 -2.00 -14.75 18.77
CA GLU A 285 -0.86 -15.05 17.89
C GLU A 285 -1.19 -16.22 16.96
N LEU A 286 -1.80 -17.29 17.50
CA LEU A 286 -2.24 -18.43 16.69
C LEU A 286 -3.24 -18.01 15.61
N ALA A 287 -4.22 -17.18 15.96
CA ALA A 287 -5.21 -16.68 15.02
C ALA A 287 -4.57 -15.81 13.92
N GLN A 288 -3.67 -14.88 14.29
CA GLN A 288 -2.92 -14.07 13.34
C GLN A 288 -2.10 -14.92 12.37
N LEU A 289 -1.39 -15.94 12.87
CA LEU A 289 -0.59 -16.82 12.01
C LEU A 289 -1.46 -17.67 11.07
N LYS A 290 -2.58 -18.21 11.56
CA LYS A 290 -3.54 -18.95 10.73
C LYS A 290 -4.15 -18.06 9.65
N TYR A 291 -4.43 -16.80 9.97
CA TYR A 291 -4.98 -15.82 9.03
C TYR A 291 -3.96 -15.43 7.95
N ARG A 292 -2.72 -15.15 8.37
CA ARG A 292 -1.64 -14.69 7.49
C ARG A 292 -1.05 -15.79 6.63
N LEU A 293 -0.91 -17.02 7.12
CA LEU A 293 -0.28 -18.14 6.38
C LEU A 293 -0.77 -18.31 4.94
N PRO A 294 -2.09 -18.42 4.65
CA PRO A 294 -2.58 -18.54 3.27
C PRO A 294 -2.39 -17.26 2.45
N ARG A 295 -2.18 -16.11 3.12
CA ARG A 295 -2.01 -14.77 2.55
C ARG A 295 -0.55 -14.33 2.46
N LEU A 296 0.41 -15.18 2.85
CA LEU A 296 1.84 -14.91 2.67
C LEU A 296 2.18 -14.95 1.19
N THR A 297 2.48 -13.77 0.66
CA THR A 297 2.90 -13.52 -0.71
C THR A 297 4.36 -13.11 -0.75
N GLY A 298 5.04 -13.43 -1.85
CA GLY A 298 6.36 -12.88 -2.15
C GLY A 298 6.25 -11.43 -2.59
N LYS A 299 6.91 -10.52 -1.87
CA LYS A 299 7.35 -9.28 -2.48
C LYS A 299 8.38 -9.65 -3.55
N GLY A 300 8.15 -9.28 -4.81
CA GLY A 300 9.18 -9.40 -5.87
C GLY A 300 8.95 -10.43 -6.98
N THR A 301 7.74 -10.96 -7.22
CA THR A 301 7.51 -11.92 -8.33
C THR A 301 7.66 -11.35 -9.74
N ALA A 302 7.94 -10.05 -9.91
CA ALA A 302 8.24 -9.46 -11.22
C ALA A 302 9.61 -9.91 -11.77
N MET A 303 10.61 -10.18 -10.91
CA MET A 303 11.97 -10.51 -11.38
C MET A 303 12.23 -12.02 -11.58
N SER A 304 11.42 -12.90 -10.95
CA SER A 304 11.64 -14.34 -11.01
C SER A 304 11.33 -14.96 -12.39
N ARG A 305 10.63 -14.24 -13.28
CA ARG A 305 10.32 -14.71 -14.64
C ARG A 305 11.44 -14.51 -15.66
N LEU A 306 12.37 -13.57 -15.44
CA LEU A 306 13.48 -13.29 -16.37
C LEU A 306 14.73 -14.15 -16.14
N MET A 307 14.82 -14.86 -15.02
CA MET A 307 15.93 -15.78 -14.69
C MET A 307 15.58 -17.27 -14.94
N GLY A 308 14.54 -17.55 -15.72
CA GLY A 308 14.02 -18.90 -15.98
C GLY A 308 14.58 -19.54 -17.25
N GLY A 309 15.85 -19.94 -17.23
CA GLY A 309 16.48 -20.69 -18.33
C GLY A 309 16.55 -22.21 -18.12
N ILE A 310 16.52 -22.70 -16.87
CA ILE A 310 16.66 -24.14 -16.57
C ILE A 310 15.87 -24.45 -15.30
N GLY A 311 14.65 -25.00 -15.44
CA GLY A 311 13.90 -25.89 -14.52
C GLY A 311 13.89 -25.72 -12.98
N GLY A 312 14.56 -24.73 -12.40
CA GLY A 312 14.71 -24.52 -10.96
C GLY A 312 13.78 -23.42 -10.47
N ARG A 313 13.14 -23.64 -9.32
CA ARG A 313 12.38 -22.61 -8.59
C ARG A 313 13.29 -21.42 -8.27
N GLY A 314 12.80 -20.21 -8.47
CA GLY A 314 13.58 -19.00 -8.23
C GLY A 314 13.93 -18.79 -6.75
N PRO A 315 15.00 -18.04 -6.43
CA PRO A 315 15.42 -17.78 -5.04
C PRO A 315 14.32 -17.14 -4.17
N GLY A 316 13.42 -16.34 -4.77
CA GLY A 316 12.26 -15.77 -4.08
C GLY A 316 11.18 -16.79 -3.71
N GLU A 317 10.94 -17.80 -4.56
CA GLU A 317 9.97 -18.87 -4.28
C GLU A 317 10.47 -19.78 -3.15
N MET A 318 11.77 -20.08 -3.14
CA MET A 318 12.38 -20.87 -2.08
C MET A 318 12.32 -20.16 -0.73
N LYS A 319 12.56 -18.84 -0.69
CA LYS A 319 12.44 -18.04 0.54
C LYS A 319 11.01 -18.07 1.11
N LEU A 320 10.00 -17.92 0.25
CA LEU A 320 8.60 -18.01 0.66
C LEU A 320 8.20 -19.38 1.19
N GLU A 321 8.71 -20.45 0.58
CA GLU A 321 8.44 -21.80 1.04
C GLU A 321 9.05 -22.03 2.44
N ILE A 322 10.28 -21.57 2.66
CA ILE A 322 10.94 -21.60 3.97
C ILE A 322 10.13 -20.81 5.00
N ASP A 323 9.67 -19.61 4.66
CA ASP A 323 8.87 -18.77 5.56
C ASP A 323 7.53 -19.44 5.90
N ARG A 324 6.84 -20.02 4.91
CA ARG A 324 5.61 -20.80 5.14
C ARG A 324 5.85 -21.99 6.05
N ARG A 325 6.97 -22.69 5.90
CA ARG A 325 7.34 -23.82 6.76
C ARG A 325 7.54 -23.36 8.21
N ARG A 326 8.30 -22.29 8.44
CA ARG A 326 8.51 -21.71 9.78
C ARG A 326 7.20 -21.30 10.45
N VAL A 327 6.29 -20.68 9.69
CA VAL A 327 4.97 -20.29 10.21
C VAL A 327 4.13 -21.52 10.60
N ARG A 328 4.17 -22.60 9.83
CA ARG A 328 3.48 -23.86 10.19
C ARG A 328 4.06 -24.51 11.44
N GLU A 329 5.38 -24.50 11.60
CA GLU A 329 6.06 -25.01 12.79
C GLU A 329 5.66 -24.19 14.04
N ARG A 330 5.60 -22.86 13.93
CA ARG A 330 5.12 -21.98 15.01
C ARG A 330 3.65 -22.22 15.35
N ILE A 331 2.78 -22.38 14.35
CA ILE A 331 1.37 -22.76 14.57
C ILE A 331 1.29 -24.06 15.37
N SER A 332 2.04 -25.09 14.96
CA SER A 332 2.04 -26.40 15.62
C SER A 332 2.48 -26.32 17.09
N LEU A 333 3.44 -25.44 17.40
CA LEU A 333 3.89 -25.18 18.76
C LEU A 333 2.80 -24.49 19.60
N LEU A 334 2.23 -23.40 19.08
CA LEU A 334 1.17 -22.64 19.77
C LEU A 334 -0.09 -23.49 19.99
N GLU A 335 -0.43 -24.40 19.08
CA GLU A 335 -1.55 -25.34 19.26
C GLU A 335 -1.30 -26.33 20.41
N ARG A 336 -0.05 -26.77 20.61
CA ARG A 336 0.31 -27.61 21.78
C ARG A 336 0.22 -26.82 23.07
N GLU A 337 0.73 -25.58 23.07
CA GLU A 337 0.65 -24.70 24.23
C GLU A 337 -0.80 -24.35 24.59
N LEU A 338 -1.66 -24.08 23.60
CA LEU A 338 -3.07 -23.80 23.82
C LEU A 338 -3.80 -25.01 24.44
N ARG A 339 -3.45 -26.23 24.01
CA ARG A 339 -4.01 -27.46 24.60
C ARG A 339 -3.66 -27.60 26.08
N SER A 340 -2.41 -27.38 26.47
CA SER A 340 -1.99 -27.49 27.88
C SER A 340 -2.65 -26.41 28.76
N LEU A 341 -2.78 -25.18 28.25
CA LEU A 341 -3.52 -24.11 28.93
C LEU A 341 -5.03 -24.44 29.07
N GLY A 342 -5.60 -25.14 28.09
CA GLY A 342 -6.96 -25.67 28.15
C GLY A 342 -7.18 -26.69 29.26
N GLU A 343 -6.23 -27.59 29.49
CA GLU A 343 -6.30 -28.57 30.58
C GLU A 343 -6.26 -27.91 31.96
N ALA A 344 -5.39 -26.93 32.15
CA ALA A 344 -5.32 -26.14 33.39
C ALA A 344 -6.63 -25.37 33.67
N ARG A 345 -7.33 -24.90 32.61
CA ARG A 345 -8.65 -24.28 32.74
C ARG A 345 -9.73 -25.28 33.13
N LYS A 346 -9.73 -26.49 32.54
CA LYS A 346 -10.68 -27.56 32.90
C LYS A 346 -10.56 -27.94 34.38
N GLN A 347 -9.34 -28.10 34.89
CA GLN A 347 -9.10 -28.40 36.30
C GLN A 347 -9.63 -27.30 37.24
N ARG A 348 -9.40 -26.02 36.91
CA ARG A 348 -9.95 -24.89 37.69
C ARG A 348 -11.48 -24.84 37.67
N LYS A 349 -12.09 -25.11 36.51
CA LYS A 349 -13.55 -25.19 36.38
C LYS A 349 -14.11 -26.34 37.22
N GLN A 350 -13.49 -27.51 37.17
CA GLN A 350 -13.91 -28.69 37.93
C GLN A 350 -13.90 -28.42 39.44
N LYS A 351 -12.82 -27.82 39.96
CA LYS A 351 -12.74 -27.40 41.37
C LYS A 351 -13.88 -26.44 41.77
N ARG A 352 -14.22 -25.46 40.92
CA ARG A 352 -15.32 -24.51 41.20
C ARG A 352 -16.68 -25.21 41.30
N ILE A 353 -16.92 -26.18 40.42
CA ILE A 353 -18.14 -27.01 40.43
C ILE A 353 -18.22 -27.83 41.72
N GLU A 354 -17.13 -28.49 42.10
CA GLU A 354 -17.06 -29.29 43.33
C GLU A 354 -17.29 -28.45 44.59
N THR A 355 -16.82 -27.20 44.61
CA THR A 355 -17.04 -26.26 45.72
C THR A 355 -18.42 -25.59 45.73
N GLY A 356 -19.29 -25.88 44.76
CA GLY A 356 -20.64 -25.30 44.68
C GLY A 356 -20.69 -23.81 44.31
N ILE A 357 -19.64 -23.25 43.70
CA ILE A 357 -19.60 -21.84 43.30
C ILE A 357 -20.41 -21.66 42.00
N PRO A 358 -21.45 -20.79 41.98
CA PRO A 358 -22.24 -20.54 40.77
C PRO A 358 -21.39 -19.85 39.68
N ILE A 359 -21.58 -20.25 38.42
CA ILE A 359 -20.89 -19.70 37.26
C ILE A 359 -21.87 -18.85 36.46
N VAL A 360 -21.57 -17.57 36.32
CA VAL A 360 -22.38 -16.60 35.55
C VAL A 360 -21.55 -16.04 34.41
N SER A 361 -22.16 -15.91 33.23
CA SER A 361 -21.52 -15.35 32.04
C SER A 361 -22.32 -14.15 31.52
N ILE A 362 -21.64 -13.04 31.24
CA ILE A 362 -22.23 -11.84 30.63
C ILE A 362 -21.88 -11.84 29.14
N ILE A 363 -22.91 -11.86 28.27
CA ILE A 363 -22.76 -11.82 26.81
C ILE A 363 -23.41 -10.58 26.22
N GLY A 364 -22.93 -10.13 25.06
CA GLY A 364 -23.43 -8.95 24.37
C GLY A 364 -22.38 -8.38 23.42
N TYR A 365 -22.79 -7.44 22.55
CA TYR A 365 -21.90 -6.77 21.59
C TYR A 365 -20.78 -5.98 22.28
N THR A 366 -19.70 -5.72 21.55
CA THR A 366 -18.64 -4.80 21.97
C THR A 366 -19.23 -3.44 22.31
N ASN A 367 -18.68 -2.80 23.35
CA ASN A 367 -19.16 -1.51 23.86
C ASN A 367 -20.61 -1.47 24.40
N ALA A 368 -21.30 -2.62 24.56
CA ALA A 368 -22.64 -2.69 25.16
C ALA A 368 -22.67 -2.52 26.71
N GLY A 369 -21.60 -1.99 27.32
CA GLY A 369 -21.54 -1.78 28.78
C GLY A 369 -21.28 -3.03 29.63
N LYS A 370 -20.86 -4.16 29.03
CA LYS A 370 -20.57 -5.41 29.76
C LYS A 370 -19.57 -5.24 30.91
N SER A 371 -18.46 -4.54 30.68
CA SER A 371 -17.42 -4.32 31.68
C SER A 371 -17.89 -3.34 32.77
N THR A 372 -18.71 -2.36 32.40
CA THR A 372 -19.36 -1.43 33.35
C THR A 372 -20.28 -2.18 34.31
N LEU A 373 -21.11 -3.09 33.78
CA LEU A 373 -21.98 -3.94 34.60
C LEU A 373 -21.17 -4.84 35.54
N LEU A 374 -20.11 -5.47 35.02
CA LEU A 374 -19.24 -6.33 35.82
C LEU A 374 -18.59 -5.56 36.99
N ASN A 375 -18.02 -4.38 36.72
CA ASN A 375 -17.41 -3.52 37.75
C ASN A 375 -18.42 -3.11 38.81
N SER A 376 -19.62 -2.71 38.39
CA SER A 376 -20.71 -2.33 39.31
C SER A 376 -21.11 -3.49 40.24
N LEU A 377 -21.24 -4.70 39.69
CA LEU A 377 -21.64 -5.89 40.46
C LEU A 377 -20.55 -6.43 41.38
N THR A 378 -19.27 -6.32 40.98
CA THR A 378 -18.15 -6.99 41.67
C THR A 378 -17.24 -6.03 42.44
N LYS A 379 -17.44 -4.71 42.32
CA LYS A 379 -16.50 -3.67 42.79
C LYS A 379 -15.06 -3.89 42.30
N SER A 380 -14.91 -4.54 41.14
CA SER A 380 -13.61 -4.73 40.49
C SER A 380 -13.25 -3.51 39.64
N TYR A 381 -11.96 -3.40 39.31
CA TYR A 381 -11.42 -2.34 38.44
C TYR A 381 -11.04 -2.92 37.08
N VAL A 382 -11.97 -3.60 36.42
CA VAL A 382 -11.76 -4.04 35.03
C VAL A 382 -11.71 -2.80 34.15
N PHE A 383 -10.73 -2.74 33.25
CA PHE A 383 -10.53 -1.61 32.35
C PHE A 383 -11.78 -1.35 31.47
N VAL A 384 -12.25 -0.11 31.44
CA VAL A 384 -13.40 0.33 30.62
C VAL A 384 -12.96 1.55 29.82
N GLU A 385 -13.07 1.45 28.50
CA GLU A 385 -12.91 2.56 27.55
C GLU A 385 -14.07 2.52 26.58
N ASP A 386 -14.45 3.70 26.05
CA ASP A 386 -15.38 3.84 24.93
C ASP A 386 -14.66 3.49 23.61
N LYS A 387 -14.24 2.22 23.50
CA LYS A 387 -13.53 1.63 22.36
C LYS A 387 -13.94 0.18 22.17
N LEU A 388 -13.94 -0.28 20.92
CA LEU A 388 -14.23 -1.67 20.60
C LEU A 388 -13.13 -2.59 21.15
N PHE A 389 -13.57 -3.71 21.72
CA PHE A 389 -12.71 -4.72 22.34
C PHE A 389 -11.77 -4.17 23.44
N ALA A 390 -12.19 -3.15 24.19
CA ALA A 390 -11.42 -2.57 25.30
C ALA A 390 -10.92 -3.60 26.33
N THR A 391 -11.66 -4.70 26.50
CA THR A 391 -11.28 -5.83 27.36
C THR A 391 -11.40 -7.14 26.62
N LEU A 392 -10.27 -7.84 26.48
CA LEU A 392 -10.18 -9.20 25.93
C LEU A 392 -10.05 -10.25 27.05
N ASP A 393 -9.24 -9.96 28.07
CA ASP A 393 -8.99 -10.84 29.21
C ASP A 393 -9.54 -10.22 30.51
N THR A 394 -10.38 -10.95 31.22
CA THR A 394 -10.78 -10.65 32.61
C THR A 394 -10.12 -11.68 33.51
N ALA A 395 -8.84 -11.49 33.84
CA ALA A 395 -8.09 -12.40 34.69
C ALA A 395 -8.51 -12.31 36.15
#